data_AF-A0A380QR69-F1
#
_entry.id   AF-A0A380QR69-F1
#
_cell.length_a   1.000
_cell.length_b   1.000
_cell.length_c   1.000
_cell.angle_alpha   90.00
_cell.angle_beta   90.00
_cell.angle_gamma   90.00
#
_symmetry.space_group_name_H-M   'P 1'
#
loop_
_entity.id
_entity.type
_entity.pdbx_description
1 polymer ?
#
loop_
_entity_poly.entity_id
_entity_poly.type
_entity_poly.pdbx_seq_one_letter_code
_entity_poly.pdbx_strand_id
1 'polypeptide(L)'
;MAFVFTQGPHGNASGREGLDALLATSALSEDIGVFFVSDGVFQLLPRQQPEKVLARNYIATFGVLPLYDVEKCYVCETALKQRGLTEVSDWVLQVEKLSPEKLRLQLATYDVVLTF
;
A
#
# COMPACT_ATOMS: atom_id res chain seq x y z
N MET A 1 8.77 11.63 0.35
CA MET A 1 7.99 11.26 -0.86
C MET A 1 6.80 10.38 -0.49
N ALA A 2 5.68 10.48 -1.20
CA ALA A 2 4.50 9.65 -1.00
C ALA A 2 4.28 8.67 -2.16
N PHE A 3 4.01 7.41 -1.84
CA PHE A 3 3.57 6.37 -2.77
C PHE A 3 2.11 6.04 -2.52
N VAL A 4 1.27 6.19 -3.55
CA VAL A 4 -0.17 6.00 -3.44
C VAL A 4 -0.60 4.83 -4.31
N PHE A 5 -1.00 3.72 -3.69
CA PHE A 5 -1.58 2.56 -4.34
C PHE A 5 -3.10 2.71 -4.42
N THR A 6 -3.63 2.74 -5.63
CA THR A 6 -5.04 2.99 -5.97
C THR A 6 -5.72 1.78 -6.60
N GLN A 7 -4.94 0.83 -7.12
CA GLN A 7 -5.42 -0.33 -7.89
C GLN A 7 -5.28 -1.63 -7.11
N GLY A 8 -6.21 -2.56 -7.35
CA GLY A 8 -6.17 -3.89 -6.75
C GLY A 8 -5.01 -4.74 -7.30
N PRO A 9 -4.58 -5.78 -6.56
CA PRO A 9 -3.44 -6.58 -6.97
C PRO A 9 -3.77 -7.54 -8.13
N HIS A 10 -2.73 -7.94 -8.85
CA HIS A 10 -2.72 -9.01 -9.88
C HIS A 10 -3.52 -8.75 -11.17
N GLY A 11 -4.46 -7.80 -11.20
CA GLY A 11 -5.18 -7.39 -12.41
C GLY A 11 -4.32 -6.63 -13.42
N ASN A 12 -3.26 -5.97 -12.94
CA ASN A 12 -2.21 -5.37 -13.74
C ASN A 12 -0.90 -5.29 -12.92
N ALA A 13 0.16 -4.77 -13.52
CA ALA A 13 1.48 -4.71 -12.90
C ALA A 13 1.69 -3.51 -11.97
N SER A 14 0.74 -2.58 -11.86
CA SER A 14 0.95 -1.29 -11.17
C SER A 14 1.31 -1.46 -9.70
N GLY A 15 0.61 -2.35 -8.99
CA GLY A 15 0.91 -2.65 -7.60
C GLY A 15 2.30 -3.27 -7.38
N ARG A 16 2.81 -4.03 -8.36
CA ARG A 16 4.15 -4.64 -8.31
C ARG A 16 5.22 -3.59 -8.63
N GLU A 17 5.04 -2.83 -9.71
CA GLU A 17 6.00 -1.84 -10.15
C GLU A 17 6.11 -0.67 -9.17
N GLY A 18 5.00 -0.28 -8.55
CA GLY A 18 5.00 0.70 -7.47
C GLY A 18 5.75 0.22 -6.24
N LEU A 19 5.65 -1.08 -5.89
CA LEU A 19 6.43 -1.67 -4.80
C LEU A 19 7.92 -1.76 -5.13
N ASP A 20 8.27 -2.12 -6.36
CA ASP A 20 9.66 -2.13 -6.84
C ASP A 20 10.26 -0.69 -6.78
N ALA A 21 9.51 0.33 -7.21
CA ALA A 21 9.92 1.73 -7.14
C ALA A 21 10.05 2.24 -5.70
N LEU A 22 9.12 1.84 -4.82
CA LEU A 22 9.15 2.16 -3.39
C LEU A 22 10.44 1.63 -2.75
N LEU A 23 10.78 0.36 -2.96
CA LEU A 23 12.00 -0.27 -2.43
C LEU A 23 13.27 0.37 -2.97
N ALA A 24 13.30 0.72 -4.26
CA ALA A 24 14.45 1.43 -4.83
C ALA A 24 14.61 2.83 -4.20
N THR A 25 13.50 3.50 -3.89
CA THR A 25 13.49 4.84 -3.30
C THR A 25 13.88 4.80 -1.82
N SER A 26 13.50 3.77 -1.06
CA SER A 26 13.87 3.64 0.35
C SER A 26 15.36 3.48 0.57
N ALA A 27 16.12 3.03 -0.44
CA ALA A 27 17.58 3.02 -0.39
C ALA A 27 18.21 4.44 -0.44
N LEU A 28 17.44 5.47 -0.80
CA LEU A 28 17.92 6.85 -1.02
C LEU A 28 17.20 7.89 -0.14
N SER A 29 16.10 7.52 0.51
CA SER A 29 15.25 8.44 1.28
C SER A 29 14.59 7.72 2.45
N GLU A 30 14.70 8.31 3.64
CA GLU A 30 14.07 7.80 4.87
C GLU A 30 12.66 8.39 5.08
N ASP A 31 12.33 9.52 4.44
CA ASP A 31 11.00 10.14 4.56
C ASP A 31 10.04 9.64 3.48
N ILE A 32 9.52 8.43 3.66
CA ILE A 32 8.60 7.79 2.73
C ILE A 32 7.26 7.52 3.41
N GLY A 33 6.18 7.98 2.78
CA GLY A 33 4.81 7.63 3.14
C GLY A 33 4.19 6.69 2.13
N VAL A 34 3.49 5.65 2.59
CA VAL A 34 2.79 4.69 1.74
C VAL A 34 1.30 4.75 2.02
N PHE A 35 0.49 4.92 0.98
CA PHE A 35 -0.94 5.16 1.09
C PHE A 35 -1.71 4.13 0.27
N PHE A 36 -2.63 3.42 0.89
CA PHE A 36 -3.52 2.46 0.24
C PHE A 36 -4.94 3.05 0.20
N VAL A 37 -5.41 3.39 -0.99
CA VAL A 37 -6.70 4.03 -1.23
C VAL A 37 -7.44 3.31 -2.35
N SER A 38 -8.75 3.55 -2.51
CA SER A 38 -9.55 2.90 -3.56
C SER A 38 -9.38 1.37 -3.54
N ASP A 39 -9.10 0.72 -4.68
CA ASP A 39 -8.86 -0.73 -4.74
C ASP A 39 -7.47 -1.13 -4.25
N GLY A 40 -6.57 -0.16 -4.02
CA GLY A 40 -5.26 -0.38 -3.43
C GLY A 40 -5.30 -1.03 -2.05
N VAL A 41 -6.41 -0.91 -1.33
CA VAL A 41 -6.58 -1.61 -0.03
C VAL A 41 -6.53 -3.14 -0.16
N PHE A 42 -6.84 -3.69 -1.34
CA PHE A 42 -6.73 -5.13 -1.58
C PHE A 42 -5.29 -5.63 -1.61
N GLN A 43 -4.31 -4.75 -1.82
CA GLN A 43 -2.88 -5.09 -1.75
C GLN A 43 -2.49 -5.59 -0.36
N LEU A 44 -3.21 -5.18 0.69
CA LEU A 44 -2.91 -5.49 2.09
C LEU A 44 -3.48 -6.84 2.55
N LEU A 45 -4.39 -7.45 1.77
CA LEU A 45 -5.03 -8.69 2.18
C LEU A 45 -3.99 -9.82 2.32
N PRO A 46 -4.06 -10.62 3.38
CA PRO A 46 -3.14 -11.74 3.60
C PRO A 46 -3.46 -12.94 2.72
N ARG A 47 -2.52 -13.88 2.67
CA ARG A 47 -2.73 -15.23 2.11
C ARG A 47 -3.20 -15.25 0.65
N GLN A 48 -2.83 -14.23 -0.13
CA GLN A 48 -3.09 -14.19 -1.57
C GLN A 48 -2.28 -15.29 -2.29
N GLN A 49 -2.92 -15.92 -3.29
CA GLN A 49 -2.37 -17.04 -4.07
C GLN A 49 -2.37 -16.72 -5.59
N PRO A 50 -1.63 -15.67 -6.03
CA PRO A 50 -1.64 -15.21 -7.42
C PRO A 50 -1.07 -16.23 -8.42
N GLU A 51 -0.30 -17.22 -7.94
CA GLU A 51 0.17 -18.35 -8.76
C GLU A 51 -0.98 -19.12 -9.43
N LYS A 52 -2.19 -19.11 -8.84
CA LYS A 52 -3.39 -19.71 -9.44
C LYS A 52 -3.82 -19.05 -10.74
N VAL A 53 -3.38 -17.80 -10.96
CA VAL A 53 -3.62 -17.03 -12.19
C VAL A 53 -2.32 -16.70 -12.91
N LEU A 54 -1.24 -17.45 -12.63
CA LEU A 54 0.09 -17.26 -13.23
C LEU A 54 0.72 -15.88 -12.98
N ALA A 55 0.27 -15.16 -11.95
CA ALA A 55 0.83 -13.88 -11.55
C ALA A 55 1.92 -14.07 -10.48
N ARG A 56 2.89 -13.13 -10.44
CA ARG A 56 3.97 -13.13 -9.43
C ARG A 56 3.40 -12.79 -8.06
N ASN A 57 3.79 -13.54 -7.03
CA ASN A 57 3.44 -13.22 -5.64
C ASN A 57 4.33 -12.12 -5.07
N TYR A 58 4.00 -10.85 -5.34
CA TYR A 58 4.70 -9.68 -4.79
C TYR A 58 4.11 -9.18 -3.46
N ILE A 59 2.98 -9.73 -3.02
CA ILE A 59 2.27 -9.25 -1.82
C ILE A 59 3.09 -9.45 -0.56
N ALA A 60 3.80 -10.59 -0.46
CA ALA A 60 4.70 -10.88 0.64
C ALA A 60 5.80 -9.81 0.81
N THR A 61 6.16 -9.12 -0.26
CA THR A 61 7.17 -8.06 -0.24
C THR A 61 6.70 -6.79 0.47
N PHE A 62 5.39 -6.53 0.58
CA PHE A 62 4.91 -5.44 1.45
C PHE A 62 5.26 -5.70 2.92
N GLY A 63 5.22 -6.95 3.38
CA GLY A 63 5.49 -7.28 4.78
C GLY A 63 6.93 -7.08 5.23
N VAL A 64 7.88 -6.92 4.29
CA VAL A 64 9.28 -6.63 4.61
C VAL A 64 9.61 -5.13 4.60
N LEU A 65 8.66 -4.25 4.25
CA LEU A 65 8.89 -2.81 4.22
C LEU A 65 9.45 -2.21 5.52
N PRO A 66 9.02 -2.66 6.72
CA PRO A 66 9.64 -2.20 7.97
C PRO A 66 11.13 -2.52 8.09
N LEU A 67 11.65 -3.54 7.38
CA LEU A 67 13.09 -3.85 7.34
C LEU A 67 13.89 -2.84 6.51
N TYR A 68 13.21 -1.97 5.77
CA TYR A 68 13.79 -0.88 4.97
C TYR A 68 13.40 0.49 5.54
N ASP A 69 13.06 0.57 6.84
CA ASP A 69 12.66 1.78 7.56
C ASP A 69 11.42 2.50 6.96
N VAL A 70 10.62 1.78 6.16
CA VAL A 70 9.35 2.30 5.62
C VAL A 70 8.21 1.98 6.60
N GLU A 71 8.04 2.87 7.59
CA GLU A 71 7.08 2.67 8.69
C GLU A 71 5.77 3.46 8.52
N LYS A 72 5.79 4.58 7.79
CA LYS A 72 4.64 5.48 7.61
C LYS A 72 3.66 4.93 6.57
N CYS A 73 2.90 3.92 6.95
CA CYS A 73 1.95 3.24 6.06
C CYS A 73 0.50 3.51 6.49
N TYR A 74 -0.35 3.93 5.55
CA TYR A 74 -1.71 4.39 5.81
C TYR A 74 -2.72 3.69 4.92
N VAL A 75 -3.91 3.40 5.46
CA VAL A 75 -5.02 2.80 4.70
C VAL A 75 -6.32 3.60 4.86
N CYS A 76 -7.06 3.77 3.77
CA CYS A 76 -8.31 4.51 3.76
C CYS A 76 -9.47 3.75 4.41
N GLU A 77 -9.95 4.24 5.54
CA GLU A 77 -11.08 3.67 6.28
C GLU A 77 -12.35 3.57 5.42
N THR A 78 -12.65 4.61 4.64
CA THR A 78 -13.83 4.60 3.77
C THR A 78 -13.70 3.57 2.66
N ALA A 79 -12.50 3.40 2.08
CA ALA A 79 -12.26 2.40 1.05
C ALA A 79 -12.40 0.97 1.59
N LEU A 80 -11.92 0.72 2.82
CA LEU A 80 -12.13 -0.53 3.55
C LEU A 80 -13.62 -0.81 3.76
N LYS A 81 -14.36 0.17 4.27
CA LYS A 81 -15.80 0.04 4.53
C LYS A 81 -16.60 -0.25 3.26
N GLN A 82 -16.30 0.45 2.16
CA GLN A 82 -16.96 0.24 0.86
C GLN A 82 -16.73 -1.17 0.29
N ARG A 83 -15.63 -1.82 0.65
CA ARG A 83 -15.26 -3.17 0.20
C ARG A 83 -15.58 -4.26 1.22
N GLY A 84 -16.23 -3.92 2.34
CA GLY A 84 -16.58 -4.88 3.39
C GLY A 84 -15.38 -5.40 4.19
N LEU A 85 -14.28 -4.65 4.25
CA LEU A 85 -13.01 -5.06 4.88
C LEU A 85 -12.78 -4.48 6.28
N THR A 86 -13.82 -3.92 6.92
CA THR A 86 -13.69 -3.23 8.22
C THR A 86 -13.13 -4.13 9.32
N GLU A 87 -13.59 -5.40 9.36
CA GLU A 87 -13.25 -6.40 10.38
C GLU A 87 -11.91 -7.09 10.12
N VAL A 88 -11.27 -6.84 8.97
CA VAL A 88 -9.96 -7.43 8.66
C VAL A 88 -8.89 -6.74 9.51
N SER A 89 -8.04 -7.57 10.12
CA SER A 89 -6.98 -7.16 11.04
C SER A 89 -5.65 -7.86 10.79
N ASP A 90 -5.65 -9.00 10.08
CA ASP A 90 -4.46 -9.78 9.72
C ASP A 90 -3.80 -9.26 8.43
N TRP A 91 -3.53 -7.95 8.36
CA TRP A 91 -2.88 -7.32 7.20
C TRP A 91 -1.44 -7.81 6.99
N VAL A 92 -0.97 -7.85 5.74
CA VAL A 92 0.44 -8.22 5.44
C VAL A 92 1.46 -7.18 5.88
N LEU A 93 1.01 -5.95 6.16
CA LEU A 93 1.81 -4.80 6.55
C LEU A 93 1.05 -4.04 7.63
N GLN A 94 1.76 -3.56 8.65
CA GLN A 94 1.14 -2.68 9.64
C GLN A 94 0.79 -1.34 8.99
N VAL A 95 -0.48 -0.95 9.11
CA VAL A 95 -1.01 0.27 8.51
C VAL A 95 -1.87 1.01 9.52
N GLU A 96 -1.74 2.33 9.53
CA GLU A 96 -2.64 3.20 10.27
C GLU A 96 -3.92 3.44 9.45
N LYS A 97 -5.07 3.12 10.02
CA LYS A 97 -6.38 3.41 9.44
C LYS A 97 -6.65 4.91 9.59
N LEU A 98 -6.87 5.59 8.48
CA LEU A 98 -7.15 7.03 8.45
C LEU A 98 -8.45 7.33 7.69
N SER A 99 -9.20 8.31 8.20
CA SER A 99 -10.34 8.88 7.49
C SER A 99 -9.87 9.60 6.22
N PRO A 100 -10.73 9.79 5.20
CA PRO A 100 -10.36 10.50 3.98
C PRO A 100 -9.80 11.91 4.22
N GLU A 101 -10.30 12.61 5.25
CA GLU A 101 -9.83 13.94 5.62
C GLU A 101 -8.42 13.91 6.19
N LYS A 102 -8.13 12.97 7.11
CA LYS A 102 -6.80 12.78 7.68
C LYS A 102 -5.80 12.31 6.63
N LEU A 103 -6.20 11.40 5.74
CA LEU A 103 -5.38 10.96 4.61
C LEU A 103 -4.97 12.14 3.72
N ARG A 104 -5.92 13.01 3.38
CA ARG A 104 -5.65 14.19 2.54
C ARG A 104 -4.65 15.12 3.23
N LEU A 105 -4.82 15.39 4.52
CA LEU A 105 -3.90 16.22 5.29
C LEU A 105 -2.51 15.58 5.36
N GLN A 106 -2.44 14.28 5.60
CA GLN A 106 -1.18 13.54 5.68
C GLN A 106 -0.47 13.48 4.32
N LEU A 107 -1.20 13.25 3.23
CA LEU A 107 -0.61 13.24 1.89
C LEU A 107 -0.04 14.62 1.51
N ALA A 108 -0.67 15.71 1.98
CA ALA A 108 -0.24 17.07 1.72
C ALA A 108 1.09 17.45 2.43
N THR A 109 1.59 16.63 3.36
CA THR A 109 2.91 16.86 3.99
C THR A 109 4.08 16.38 3.14
N TYR A 110 3.83 15.79 1.97
CA TYR A 110 4.86 15.26 1.07
C TYR A 110 4.96 16.11 -0.19
N ASP A 111 6.18 16.44 -0.62
CA ASP A 111 6.43 17.28 -1.79
C ASP A 111 6.22 16.56 -3.14
N VAL A 112 6.36 15.24 -3.15
CA VAL A 112 6.29 14.41 -4.35
C VAL A 112 5.34 13.25 -4.10
N VAL A 113 4.41 13.04 -5.04
CA VAL A 113 3.42 11.95 -5.01
C VAL A 113 3.60 11.09 -6.26
N LEU A 114 3.85 9.80 -6.07
CA LEU A 114 3.86 8.79 -7.11
C LEU A 114 2.63 7.90 -6.95
N THR A 115 1.84 7.77 -8.01
CA THR A 115 0.57 7.02 -7.97
C THR A 115 0.67 5.78 -8.83
N PHE A 116 0.20 4.66 -8.27
CA PHE A 116 0.17 3.34 -8.86
C PHE A 116 -1.24 2.73 -8.70
#